data_AF-A0A7V9H7A2-F1
#
_entry.id   AF-A0A7V9H7A2-F1
#
_cell.length_a   1.000
_cell.length_b   1.000
_cell.length_c   1.000
_cell.angle_alpha   90.00
_cell.angle_beta   90.00
_cell.angle_gamma   90.00
#
_symmetry.space_group_name_H-M   'P 1'
#
loop_
_entity.id
_entity.type
_entity.pdbx_description
1 polymer ?
#
loop_
_entity_poly.entity_id
_entity_poly.type
_entity_poly.pdbx_seq_one_letter_code
_entity_poly.pdbx_strand_id
1 'polypeptide(L)'
;HLAPEALFGAEACALEGRLDKLVFVVSRQAADVAVESIDSSDVARRMTFSLQYERQRLLGSYLQFRFAFPDRSSALIEGAERRQSEMLLERFDGADAYVALHPFPPSIASLYEAIRPLAS
;
A
#
# COMPACT_ATOMS: atom_id res chain seq x y z
N HIS A 1 -17.86 26.85 -2.24
CA HIS A 1 -17.30 25.51 -2.54
C HIS A 1 -17.61 25.21 -3.99
N LEU A 2 -16.58 24.97 -4.80
CA LEU A 2 -16.72 24.54 -6.20
C LEU A 2 -16.46 23.02 -6.22
N ALA A 3 -17.36 22.26 -6.84
CA ALA A 3 -17.21 20.81 -6.94
C ALA A 3 -16.02 20.49 -7.87
N PRO A 4 -15.15 19.50 -7.55
CA PRO A 4 -14.01 19.13 -8.38
C PRO A 4 -14.36 18.88 -9.84
N GLU A 5 -15.54 18.31 -10.10
CA GLU A 5 -16.06 18.02 -11.44
C GLU A 5 -16.24 19.29 -12.29
N ALA A 6 -16.50 20.43 -11.64
CA ALA A 6 -16.60 21.72 -12.32
C ALA A 6 -15.24 22.34 -12.67
N LEU A 7 -14.14 21.83 -12.07
CA LEU A 7 -12.76 22.25 -12.36
C LEU A 7 -12.07 21.31 -13.34
N PHE A 8 -12.25 20.00 -13.16
CA PHE A 8 -11.49 18.96 -13.85
C PHE A 8 -12.32 18.20 -14.89
N GLY A 9 -13.64 18.37 -14.89
CA GLY A 9 -14.58 17.57 -15.69
C GLY A 9 -14.96 16.26 -14.97
N ALA A 10 -16.16 15.74 -15.27
CA ALA A 10 -16.68 14.54 -14.62
C ALA A 10 -15.81 13.29 -14.86
N GLU A 11 -15.26 13.13 -16.07
CA GLU A 11 -14.38 12.02 -16.45
C GLU A 11 -13.09 11.99 -15.61
N ALA A 12 -12.48 13.16 -15.38
CA ALA A 12 -11.27 13.26 -14.55
C ALA A 12 -11.54 13.06 -13.05
N CYS A 13 -12.81 12.96 -12.66
CA CYS A 13 -13.27 12.70 -11.30
C CYS A 13 -13.98 11.35 -11.16
N ALA A 14 -13.90 10.48 -12.18
CA ALA A 14 -14.40 9.12 -12.09
C ALA A 14 -13.70 8.37 -10.95
N LEU A 15 -14.46 7.67 -10.10
CA LEU A 15 -13.93 6.86 -8.98
C LEU A 15 -13.48 5.46 -9.43
N GLU A 16 -13.05 5.35 -10.68
CA GLU A 16 -12.57 4.13 -11.32
C GLU A 16 -11.23 4.41 -12.02
N GLY A 17 -10.33 3.43 -12.01
CA GLY A 17 -9.00 3.57 -12.59
C GLY A 17 -8.27 2.24 -12.59
N ARG A 18 -7.31 2.11 -13.50
CA ARG A 18 -6.39 0.98 -13.54
C ARG A 18 -5.16 1.30 -12.68
N LEU A 19 -4.59 0.28 -12.04
CA LEU A 19 -3.30 0.40 -11.39
C LEU A 19 -2.19 0.12 -12.40
N ASP A 20 -1.67 1.19 -13.03
CA ASP A 20 -0.60 1.08 -14.02
C ASP A 20 0.80 1.04 -13.40
N LYS A 21 1.00 1.86 -12.37
CA LYS A 21 2.29 2.07 -11.70
C LYS A 21 2.16 1.84 -10.20
N LEU A 22 3.09 1.08 -9.64
CA LEU A 22 3.21 0.84 -8.21
C LEU A 22 4.56 1.35 -7.71
N VAL A 23 4.56 2.32 -6.79
CA VAL A 23 5.78 2.83 -6.19
C VAL A 23 5.82 2.49 -4.71
N PHE A 24 6.71 1.58 -4.32
CA PHE A 24 6.93 1.18 -2.95
C PHE A 24 8.02 2.04 -2.32
N VAL A 25 7.64 2.94 -1.42
CA VAL A 25 8.57 3.88 -0.80
C VAL A 25 9.16 3.28 0.47
N VAL A 26 10.49 3.18 0.56
CA VAL A 26 11.19 2.56 1.69
C VAL A 26 12.37 3.42 2.12
N SER A 27 12.55 3.56 3.43
CA SER A 27 13.73 4.26 3.96
C SER A 27 14.98 3.38 3.88
N ARG A 28 16.13 3.99 3.59
CA ARG A 28 17.45 3.35 3.61
C ARG A 28 18.51 4.24 4.24
N GLN A 29 19.58 3.62 4.72
CA GLN A 29 20.78 4.35 5.15
C GLN A 29 21.67 4.66 3.93
N ALA A 30 21.31 5.71 3.18
CA ALA A 30 22.12 6.27 2.10
C ALA A 30 21.88 7.77 1.99
N ALA A 31 22.74 8.49 1.27
CA ALA A 31 22.62 9.94 1.11
C ALA A 31 21.53 10.35 0.09
N ASP A 32 21.31 9.53 -0.93
CA ASP A 32 20.51 9.89 -2.10
C ASP A 32 19.25 9.04 -2.26
N VAL A 33 18.28 9.57 -3.00
CA VAL A 33 17.09 8.83 -3.42
C VAL A 33 17.43 7.98 -4.63
N ALA A 34 17.04 6.71 -4.60
CA ALA A 34 17.18 5.79 -5.72
C ALA A 34 15.82 5.19 -6.09
N VAL A 35 15.59 4.99 -7.38
CA VAL A 35 14.39 4.32 -7.91
C VAL A 35 14.85 3.13 -8.72
N GLU A 36 14.35 1.95 -8.35
CA GLU A 36 14.73 0.68 -8.97
C GLU A 36 13.45 -0.08 -9.35
N SER A 37 13.48 -0.86 -10.44
CA SER A 37 12.39 -1.78 -10.76
C SER A 37 12.32 -2.91 -9.73
N ILE A 38 11.12 -3.34 -9.37
CA ILE A 38 10.88 -4.47 -8.47
C ILE A 38 9.72 -5.30 -9.02
N ASP A 39 9.69 -6.59 -8.69
CA ASP A 39 8.52 -7.42 -9.00
C ASP A 39 7.31 -6.93 -8.18
N SER A 40 6.16 -6.74 -8.84
CA SER A 40 4.95 -6.27 -8.15
C SER A 40 4.46 -7.28 -7.10
N SER A 41 4.72 -8.57 -7.31
CA SER A 41 4.44 -9.63 -6.35
C SER A 41 5.36 -9.55 -5.11
N ASP A 42 6.59 -9.04 -5.24
CA ASP A 42 7.44 -8.76 -4.08
C ASP A 42 6.87 -7.61 -3.25
N VAL A 43 6.36 -6.57 -3.90
CA VAL A 43 5.69 -5.47 -3.19
C VAL A 43 4.43 -5.98 -2.48
N ALA A 44 3.61 -6.81 -3.15
CA ALA A 44 2.41 -7.41 -2.54
C ALA A 44 2.75 -8.24 -1.30
N ARG A 45 3.79 -9.07 -1.36
CA ARG A 45 4.27 -9.87 -0.21
C ARG A 45 4.74 -8.98 0.94
N ARG A 46 5.53 -7.93 0.67
CA ARG A 46 6.00 -6.99 1.70
C ARG A 46 4.86 -6.18 2.33
N MET A 47 3.91 -5.71 1.51
CA MET A 47 2.72 -4.99 1.97
C MET A 47 1.82 -5.87 2.85
N THR A 48 1.74 -7.17 2.57
CA THR A 48 1.03 -8.12 3.44
C THR A 48 1.57 -8.05 4.87
N PHE A 49 2.90 -8.06 5.04
CA PHE A 49 3.52 -7.93 6.37
C PHE A 49 3.34 -6.54 7.00
N SER A 50 3.37 -5.45 6.22
CA SER A 50 3.06 -4.10 6.73
C SER A 50 1.66 -4.05 7.36
N LEU A 51 0.66 -4.56 6.64
CA LEU A 51 -0.73 -4.58 7.10
C LEU A 51 -0.93 -5.51 8.30
N GLN A 52 -0.20 -6.62 8.37
CA GLN A 52 -0.21 -7.48 9.56
C GLN A 52 0.34 -6.74 10.78
N TYR A 53 1.47 -6.03 10.63
CA TYR A 53 2.07 -5.24 11.70
C TYR A 53 1.11 -4.15 12.20
N GLU A 54 0.51 -3.39 11.28
CA GLU A 54 -0.47 -2.34 11.60
C GLU A 54 -1.69 -2.88 12.36
N ARG A 55 -2.09 -4.14 12.09
CA ARG A 55 -3.26 -4.77 12.72
C ARG A 55 -2.95 -5.42 14.08
N GLN A 56 -1.70 -5.49 14.53
CA GLN A 56 -1.34 -6.18 15.77
C GLN A 56 -2.19 -5.75 16.98
N ARG A 57 -2.47 -4.45 17.11
CA ARG A 57 -3.30 -3.94 18.22
C ARG A 57 -4.72 -4.50 18.18
N LEU A 58 -5.34 -4.57 17.00
CA LEU A 58 -6.67 -5.17 16.84
C LEU A 58 -6.65 -6.66 17.16
N LEU A 59 -5.65 -7.39 16.65
CA LEU A 59 -5.52 -8.83 16.90
C LEU A 59 -5.30 -9.13 18.38
N GLY A 60 -4.50 -8.33 19.09
CA GLY A 60 -4.30 -8.45 20.53
C GLY A 60 -5.62 -8.33 21.29
N SER A 61 -6.42 -7.29 21.02
CA SER A 61 -7.74 -7.13 21.63
C SER A 61 -8.71 -8.26 21.25
N TYR A 62 -8.65 -8.72 19.99
CA TYR A 62 -9.49 -9.83 19.53
C TYR A 62 -9.17 -11.14 20.26
N LEU A 63 -7.89 -11.44 20.51
CA LEU A 63 -7.48 -12.61 21.26
C LEU A 63 -7.92 -12.55 22.72
N GLN A 64 -7.84 -11.37 23.36
CA GLN A 64 -8.39 -11.18 24.71
C GLN A 64 -9.90 -11.43 24.75
N PHE A 65 -10.63 -10.96 23.74
CA PHE A 65 -12.06 -11.24 23.61
C PHE A 65 -12.33 -12.73 23.43
N ARG A 66 -11.58 -13.44 22.58
CA ARG A 66 -11.71 -14.89 22.36
C ARG A 66 -11.40 -15.71 23.61
N PHE A 67 -10.47 -15.25 24.44
CA PHE A 67 -10.20 -15.88 25.73
C PHE A 67 -11.42 -15.81 26.66
N ALA A 68 -12.09 -14.66 26.73
CA ALA A 68 -13.30 -14.49 27.55
C ALA A 68 -14.54 -15.16 26.94
N PHE A 69 -14.62 -15.25 25.62
CA PHE A 69 -15.78 -15.77 24.86
C PHE A 69 -15.32 -16.72 23.74
N PRO A 70 -14.92 -17.96 24.05
CA PRO A 70 -14.29 -18.87 23.08
C PRO A 70 -15.16 -19.18 21.86
N ASP A 71 -16.48 -19.28 22.06
CA ASP A 71 -17.46 -19.61 21.01
C ASP A 71 -17.80 -18.43 20.09
N ARG A 72 -17.31 -17.22 20.38
CA ARG A 72 -17.60 -16.02 19.58
C ARG A 72 -16.43 -15.70 18.66
N SER A 73 -16.46 -16.20 17.43
CA SER A 73 -15.43 -15.92 16.42
C SER A 73 -15.82 -14.83 15.43
N SER A 74 -14.84 -14.39 14.62
CA SER A 74 -15.06 -13.48 13.50
C SER A 74 -14.25 -13.98 12.31
N ALA A 75 -14.94 -14.66 11.39
CA ALA A 75 -14.34 -15.13 10.15
C ALA A 75 -13.70 -13.99 9.34
N LEU A 76 -14.20 -12.76 9.51
CA LEU A 76 -13.63 -11.57 8.91
C LEU A 76 -12.19 -11.33 9.39
N ILE A 77 -11.97 -11.36 10.72
CA ILE A 77 -10.68 -11.12 11.36
C ILE A 77 -9.74 -12.31 11.13
N GLU A 78 -10.24 -13.53 11.33
CA GLU A 78 -9.45 -14.76 11.19
C GLU A 78 -8.95 -14.97 9.75
N GLY A 79 -9.79 -14.67 8.75
CA GLY A 79 -9.42 -14.80 7.34
C GLY A 79 -8.77 -13.54 6.74
N ALA A 80 -8.51 -12.51 7.53
CA ALA A 80 -8.13 -11.20 7.00
C ALA A 80 -6.78 -11.20 6.29
N GLU A 81 -5.77 -11.87 6.86
CA GLU A 81 -4.44 -12.00 6.25
C GLU A 81 -4.51 -12.65 4.88
N ARG A 82 -5.12 -13.84 4.80
CA ARG A 82 -5.25 -14.59 3.55
C ARG A 82 -5.93 -13.75 2.47
N ARG A 83 -7.10 -13.15 2.80
CA ARG A 83 -7.83 -12.28 1.86
C ARG A 83 -7.00 -11.09 1.40
N GLN A 84 -6.29 -10.42 2.30
CA GLN A 84 -5.44 -9.28 1.92
C GLN A 84 -4.28 -9.69 1.03
N SER A 85 -3.63 -10.83 1.33
CA SER A 85 -2.52 -11.33 0.51
C SER A 85 -2.99 -11.69 -0.90
N GLU A 86 -4.10 -12.42 -1.02
CA GLU A 86 -4.73 -12.77 -2.30
C GLU A 86 -5.09 -11.50 -3.09
N MET A 87 -5.77 -10.54 -2.45
CA MET A 87 -6.15 -9.28 -3.09
C MET A 87 -4.95 -8.45 -3.53
N LEU A 88 -3.89 -8.35 -2.72
CA LEU A 88 -2.69 -7.59 -3.09
C LEU A 88 -1.98 -8.23 -4.28
N LEU A 89 -1.84 -9.56 -4.29
CA LEU A 89 -1.24 -10.28 -5.40
C LEU A 89 -2.06 -10.10 -6.68
N GLU A 90 -3.37 -10.28 -6.61
CA GLU A 90 -4.27 -10.13 -7.75
C GLU A 90 -4.26 -8.69 -8.30
N ARG A 91 -4.33 -7.68 -7.42
CA ARG A 91 -4.45 -6.28 -7.84
C ARG A 91 -3.15 -5.65 -8.29
N PHE A 92 -2.00 -6.15 -7.82
CA PHE A 92 -0.70 -5.65 -8.26
C PHE A 92 -0.16 -6.42 -9.48
N ASP A 93 -0.80 -7.52 -9.86
CA ASP A 93 -0.44 -8.25 -11.07
C ASP A 93 -0.53 -7.35 -12.31
N GLY A 94 0.49 -7.41 -13.15
CA GLY A 94 0.59 -6.59 -14.37
C GLY A 94 0.92 -5.10 -14.18
N ALA A 95 1.05 -4.59 -12.95
CA ALA A 95 1.50 -3.22 -12.72
C ALA A 95 3.02 -3.09 -12.84
N ASP A 96 3.50 -1.99 -13.44
CA ASP A 96 4.94 -1.68 -13.41
C ASP A 96 5.32 -1.22 -12.00
N ALA A 97 6.10 -2.04 -11.30
CA ALA A 97 6.46 -1.80 -9.92
C ALA A 97 7.90 -1.27 -9.76
N TYR A 98 8.03 -0.29 -8.88
CA TYR A 98 9.28 0.37 -8.54
C TYR A 98 9.41 0.47 -7.02
N VAL A 99 10.65 0.40 -6.53
CA VAL A 99 10.99 0.76 -5.16
C VAL A 99 11.69 2.11 -5.16
N ALA A 100 11.14 3.06 -4.41
CA ALA A 100 11.75 4.37 -4.18
C ALA A 100 12.43 4.36 -2.81
N LEU A 101 13.75 4.25 -2.82
CA LEU A 101 14.56 4.19 -1.62
C LEU A 101 15.02 5.59 -1.23
N HIS A 102 14.79 6.02 0.01
CA HIS A 102 15.11 7.38 0.45
C HIS A 102 15.87 7.45 1.79
N PRO A 103 16.73 8.48 2.01
CA PRO A 103 17.27 8.78 3.34
C PRO A 103 16.16 9.07 4.35
N PHE A 104 16.41 8.79 5.62
CA PHE A 104 15.56 9.26 6.71
C PHE A 104 16.22 10.44 7.44
N PRO A 105 15.53 11.58 7.61
CA PRO A 105 14.16 11.89 7.16
C PRO A 105 14.07 12.12 5.63
N PRO A 106 12.89 11.89 5.01
CA PRO A 106 12.72 12.08 3.58
C PRO A 106 12.77 13.55 3.16
N SER A 107 13.47 13.84 2.05
CA SER A 107 13.27 15.07 1.27
C SER A 107 12.15 14.83 0.26
N ILE A 108 11.00 15.48 0.46
CA ILE A 108 9.84 15.35 -0.46
C ILE A 108 10.20 15.83 -1.87
N ALA A 109 10.98 16.91 -1.98
CA ALA A 109 11.42 17.42 -3.29
C ALA A 109 12.29 16.39 -4.03
N SER A 110 13.27 15.79 -3.34
CA SER A 110 14.15 14.78 -3.95
C SER A 110 13.38 13.51 -4.33
N LEU A 111 12.42 13.09 -3.49
CA LEU A 111 11.56 11.94 -3.77
C LEU A 111 10.65 12.20 -4.99
N TYR A 112 10.07 13.41 -5.07
CA TYR A 112 9.24 13.82 -6.21
C TYR A 112 10.03 13.82 -7.51
N GLU A 113 11.22 14.44 -7.54
CA GLU A 113 12.04 14.48 -8.76
C GLU A 113 12.46 13.09 -9.23
N ALA A 114 12.68 12.16 -8.30
CA ALA A 114 13.01 10.78 -8.63
C ALA A 114 11.81 9.97 -9.16
N ILE A 115 10.60 10.22 -8.65
CA ILE A 115 9.38 9.48 -9.04
C ILE A 115 8.71 10.06 -10.29
N ARG A 116 8.77 11.39 -10.49
CA ARG A 116 8.10 12.10 -11.59
C ARG A 116 8.26 11.45 -12.97
N PRO A 117 9.44 10.93 -13.37
CA PRO A 117 9.60 10.28 -14.67
C PRO A 117 8.73 9.03 -14.87
N LEU A 118 8.25 8.40 -13.78
CA LEU A 118 7.39 7.22 -13.84
C LEU A 118 5.92 7.56 -14.14
N ALA A 119 5.50 8.81 -13.93
CA ALA A 119 4.11 9.25 -14.04
C ALA A 119 3.71 9.70 -15.46
N SER A 120 4.41 9.18 -16.48
CA SER A 120 4.14 9.46 -17.90
C SER A 120 3.35 8.37 -18.59
#